data_AF-A0A5C5YM58-F1
#
_entry.id   AF-A0A5C5YM58-F1
#
_cell.length_a   1.000
_cell.length_b   1.000
_cell.length_c   1.000
_cell.angle_alpha   90.00
_cell.angle_beta   90.00
_cell.angle_gamma   90.00
#
_symmetry.space_group_name_H-M   'P 1'
#
loop_
_entity.id
_entity.type
_entity.pdbx_description
1 polymer ?
#
loop_
_entity_poly.entity_id
_entity_poly.type
_entity_poly.pdbx_seq_one_letter_code
_entity_poly.pdbx_strand_id
1 'polypeptide(L)'
;MGATINGIGLALPEHWVTQDDATQHALATSLASNGQRNFAARVYSNAGIMSRHSVLLEASSQAGEPVQQSYYSPASEEYRNGPSTAERMESYRAYASTLAHQAASEALADAGVEPGQVTQLVTVSCSGFYAPGFDVSLIQGLPMDAQVGRTHVGFMGCHGALNGLRVARMMADADPSACVLLVAVELCSLHYQYDWTPQRIVSNSLFADGAAALVVRGADAGEDGLAVRDNWSHVAPDSADAMTWNIGDHGFEMTLSPEVPTLIDQTLPACMEQWLGRHDLTVETVRNWAVHPGGPKILEACESTLKLPPSALAASRATLSKYGNMSSPTVLFVLRELLRSNGPGPTVMLGFGPGLAIEAALVG
;
A
#
# COMPACT_ATOMS: atom_id res chain seq x y z
N MET A 1 18.50 -17.57 15.19
CA MET A 1 17.84 -16.26 15.27
C MET A 1 17.79 -15.71 13.86
N GLY A 2 16.64 -15.15 13.47
CA GLY A 2 16.42 -14.66 12.10
C GLY A 2 16.10 -13.17 12.12
N ALA A 3 15.70 -12.65 10.97
CA ALA A 3 15.38 -11.25 10.78
C ALA A 3 14.33 -10.70 11.77
N THR A 4 14.54 -9.48 12.27
CA THR A 4 13.58 -8.74 13.12
C THR A 4 13.27 -7.37 12.50
N ILE A 5 12.03 -6.90 12.64
CA ILE A 5 11.64 -5.52 12.33
C ILE A 5 11.91 -4.67 13.57
N ASN A 6 12.83 -3.73 13.47
CA ASN A 6 13.28 -2.88 14.57
C ASN A 6 12.69 -1.48 14.55
N GLY A 7 12.23 -1.01 13.40
CA GLY A 7 11.60 0.31 13.28
C GLY A 7 10.62 0.35 12.13
N ILE A 8 9.61 1.19 12.28
CA ILE A 8 8.59 1.45 11.27
C ILE A 8 8.51 2.95 11.05
N GLY A 9 8.33 3.41 9.82
CA GLY A 9 8.12 4.83 9.52
C GLY A 9 6.97 4.99 8.55
N LEU A 10 6.19 6.04 8.70
CA LEU A 10 4.97 6.31 7.95
C LEU A 10 4.98 7.75 7.45
N ALA A 11 4.77 7.97 6.16
CA ALA A 11 4.68 9.31 5.61
C ALA A 11 3.42 9.47 4.77
N LEU A 12 2.82 10.65 4.89
CA LEU A 12 1.65 11.08 4.14
C LEU A 12 1.95 12.44 3.50
N PRO A 13 1.40 12.72 2.32
CA PRO A 13 1.35 14.09 1.80
C PRO A 13 0.74 15.05 2.83
N GLU A 14 1.16 16.31 2.80
CA GLU A 14 0.70 17.34 3.76
C GLU A 14 -0.82 17.56 3.69
N HIS A 15 -1.36 17.59 2.48
CA HIS A 15 -2.75 17.92 2.23
C HIS A 15 -3.63 16.69 2.05
N TRP A 16 -4.89 16.85 2.44
CA TRP A 16 -5.90 15.79 2.42
C TRP A 16 -7.26 16.30 1.98
N VAL A 17 -8.08 15.40 1.46
CA VAL A 17 -9.44 15.69 0.99
C VAL A 17 -10.45 14.77 1.69
N THR A 18 -11.61 15.31 2.09
CA THR A 18 -12.71 14.47 2.58
C THR A 18 -13.28 13.62 1.44
N GLN A 19 -13.91 12.50 1.78
CA GLN A 19 -14.56 11.66 0.79
C GLN A 19 -15.73 12.38 0.10
N ASP A 20 -16.42 13.28 0.81
CA ASP A 20 -17.51 14.08 0.25
C ASP A 20 -17.00 15.09 -0.79
N ASP A 21 -15.94 15.85 -0.47
CA ASP A 21 -15.37 16.80 -1.42
C ASP A 21 -14.68 16.09 -2.59
N ALA A 22 -14.04 14.94 -2.35
CA ALA A 22 -13.50 14.10 -3.41
C ALA A 22 -14.62 13.57 -4.34
N THR A 23 -15.81 13.31 -3.80
CA THR A 23 -16.99 12.95 -4.60
C THR A 23 -17.41 14.12 -5.48
N GLN A 24 -17.52 15.32 -4.92
CA GLN A 24 -17.88 16.53 -5.70
C GLN A 24 -16.86 16.81 -6.80
N HIS A 25 -15.57 16.69 -6.49
CA HIS A 25 -14.50 16.81 -7.46
C HIS A 25 -14.65 15.77 -8.59
N ALA A 26 -14.85 14.50 -8.27
CA ALA A 26 -15.02 13.46 -9.28
C ALA A 26 -16.23 13.69 -10.22
N LEU A 27 -17.32 14.22 -9.67
CA LEU A 27 -18.51 14.58 -10.44
C LEU A 27 -18.27 15.83 -11.31
N ALA A 28 -17.44 16.77 -10.87
CA ALA A 28 -17.07 17.95 -11.65
C ALA A 28 -16.08 17.62 -12.77
N THR A 29 -15.18 16.66 -12.55
CA THR A 29 -14.09 16.32 -13.48
C THR A 29 -14.53 15.38 -14.60
N SER A 30 -15.69 14.72 -14.53
CA SER A 30 -16.15 13.76 -15.54
C SER A 30 -17.28 14.27 -16.45
N LEU A 31 -17.28 13.85 -17.72
CA LEU A 31 -18.40 14.05 -18.67
C LEU A 31 -19.56 13.05 -18.46
N ALA A 32 -19.71 12.53 -17.24
CA ALA A 32 -20.68 11.49 -16.91
C ALA A 32 -22.13 11.97 -17.00
N SER A 33 -23.01 11.10 -17.52
CA SER A 33 -24.47 11.28 -17.50
C SER A 33 -25.04 11.24 -16.06
N ASN A 34 -26.28 11.68 -15.87
CA ASN A 34 -26.92 11.70 -14.54
C ASN A 34 -26.94 10.33 -13.84
N GLY A 35 -27.23 9.25 -14.58
CA GLY A 35 -27.22 7.89 -14.02
C GLY A 35 -25.82 7.46 -13.56
N GLN A 36 -24.79 7.82 -14.31
CA GLN A 36 -23.38 7.54 -14.02
C GLN A 36 -22.88 8.34 -12.81
N ARG A 37 -23.32 9.60 -12.67
CA ARG A 37 -23.07 10.44 -11.50
C ARG A 37 -23.66 9.86 -10.22
N ASN A 38 -24.91 9.39 -10.27
CA ASN A 38 -25.56 8.72 -9.13
C ASN A 38 -24.88 7.40 -8.74
N PHE A 39 -24.33 6.67 -9.71
CA PHE A 39 -23.51 5.49 -9.43
C PHE A 39 -22.21 5.90 -8.71
N ALA A 40 -21.49 6.89 -9.23
CA ALA A 40 -20.25 7.36 -8.62
C ALA A 40 -20.43 7.85 -7.19
N ALA A 41 -21.45 8.68 -6.93
CA ALA A 41 -21.75 9.16 -5.58
C ALA A 41 -21.98 8.00 -4.58
N ARG A 42 -22.70 6.95 -4.99
CA ARG A 42 -22.91 5.75 -4.17
C ARG A 42 -21.64 4.94 -3.95
N VAL A 43 -20.76 4.85 -4.96
CA VAL A 43 -19.49 4.13 -4.81
C VAL A 43 -18.60 4.86 -3.80
N TYR A 44 -18.48 6.18 -3.91
CA TYR A 44 -17.68 6.98 -2.99
C TYR A 44 -18.22 6.92 -1.55
N SER A 45 -19.54 7.03 -1.36
CA SER A 45 -20.16 6.96 -0.03
C SER A 45 -20.02 5.59 0.63
N ASN A 46 -19.93 4.52 -0.16
CA ASN A 46 -19.77 3.14 0.32
C ASN A 46 -18.30 2.67 0.31
N ALA A 47 -17.34 3.56 0.04
CA ALA A 47 -15.92 3.21 0.03
C ALA A 47 -15.38 2.91 1.45
N GLY A 48 -16.09 3.34 2.50
CA GLY A 48 -15.63 3.22 3.89
C GLY A 48 -14.44 4.14 4.20
N ILE A 49 -14.33 5.25 3.46
CA ILE A 49 -13.24 6.24 3.53
C ILE A 49 -13.82 7.58 4.01
N MET A 50 -13.17 8.20 4.98
CA MET A 50 -13.48 9.56 5.44
C MET A 50 -12.58 10.60 4.78
N SER A 51 -11.29 10.29 4.63
CA SER A 51 -10.31 11.20 4.04
C SER A 51 -9.21 10.45 3.29
N ARG A 52 -8.55 11.16 2.36
CA ARG A 52 -7.39 10.68 1.61
C ARG A 52 -6.35 11.77 1.48
N HIS A 53 -5.08 11.38 1.54
CA HIS A 53 -3.97 12.28 1.26
C HIS A 53 -3.56 12.19 -0.21
N SER A 54 -3.09 13.31 -0.77
CA SER A 54 -2.60 13.37 -2.14
C SER A 54 -1.51 14.42 -2.30
N VAL A 55 -0.48 14.11 -3.09
CA VAL A 55 0.60 15.06 -3.44
C VAL A 55 0.15 16.14 -4.43
N LEU A 56 -1.05 15.98 -5.01
CA LEU A 56 -1.60 16.90 -6.01
C LEU A 56 -2.49 18.00 -5.40
N LEU A 57 -2.78 17.92 -4.11
CA LEU A 57 -3.60 18.92 -3.41
C LEU A 57 -2.72 20.13 -3.06
N GLU A 58 -3.29 21.32 -3.23
CA GLU A 58 -2.65 22.61 -2.89
C GLU A 58 -3.07 23.09 -1.50
N ALA A 59 -4.17 22.57 -0.97
CA ALA A 59 -4.67 22.81 0.37
C ALA A 59 -5.53 21.64 0.84
N SER A 60 -5.66 21.46 2.16
CA SER A 60 -6.60 20.50 2.71
C SER A 60 -8.05 20.95 2.54
N SER A 61 -8.94 19.99 2.37
CA SER A 61 -10.38 20.18 2.22
C SER A 61 -10.98 21.07 3.32
N GLN A 62 -11.83 22.00 2.90
CA GLN A 62 -12.67 22.83 3.77
C GLN A 62 -14.12 22.60 3.36
N ALA A 63 -14.98 22.32 4.35
CA ALA A 63 -16.35 21.91 4.09
C ALA A 63 -17.10 22.93 3.21
N GLY A 64 -17.59 22.48 2.06
CA GLY A 64 -18.34 23.30 1.11
C GLY A 64 -17.50 24.08 0.11
N GLU A 65 -16.17 24.01 0.18
CA GLU A 65 -15.25 24.63 -0.77
C GLU A 65 -14.78 23.61 -1.83
N PRO A 66 -14.54 24.05 -3.09
CA PRO A 66 -13.98 23.18 -4.12
C PRO A 66 -12.59 22.65 -3.73
N VAL A 67 -12.31 21.41 -4.14
CA VAL A 67 -10.96 20.81 -4.00
C VAL A 67 -9.94 21.64 -4.75
N GLN A 68 -8.91 22.10 -4.04
CA GLN A 68 -7.84 22.93 -4.60
C GLN A 68 -6.71 22.05 -5.13
N GLN A 69 -6.63 21.97 -6.45
CA GLN A 69 -5.59 21.28 -7.21
C GLN A 69 -5.59 21.81 -8.65
N SER A 70 -4.43 21.83 -9.29
CA SER A 70 -4.25 22.29 -10.68
C SER A 70 -3.86 21.18 -11.67
N TYR A 71 -3.64 19.96 -11.18
CA TYR A 71 -3.10 18.87 -11.99
C TYR A 71 -4.13 18.25 -12.95
N TYR A 72 -5.35 18.05 -12.47
CA TYR A 72 -6.46 17.48 -13.23
C TYR A 72 -7.48 18.57 -13.56
N SER A 73 -7.45 19.04 -14.81
CA SER A 73 -8.50 19.92 -15.33
C SER A 73 -9.80 19.13 -15.54
N PRO A 74 -10.98 19.77 -15.40
CA PRO A 74 -12.25 19.13 -15.76
C PRO A 74 -12.23 18.58 -17.19
N ALA A 75 -12.82 17.41 -17.40
CA ALA A 75 -12.89 16.79 -18.72
C ALA A 75 -13.58 17.72 -19.73
N SER A 76 -12.98 17.88 -20.91
CA SER A 76 -13.51 18.63 -22.04
C SER A 76 -13.34 17.83 -23.33
N GLU A 77 -13.89 18.31 -24.46
CA GLU A 77 -13.66 17.62 -25.74
C GLU A 77 -12.19 17.56 -26.15
N GLU A 78 -11.41 18.58 -25.77
CA GLU A 78 -9.98 18.71 -26.03
C GLU A 78 -9.12 18.00 -24.97
N TYR A 79 -9.67 17.77 -23.77
CA TYR A 79 -8.99 17.18 -22.62
C TYR A 79 -9.80 16.03 -22.02
N ARG A 80 -9.96 14.94 -22.80
CA ARG A 80 -10.80 13.79 -22.41
C ARG A 80 -10.12 12.81 -21.47
N ASN A 81 -8.81 12.61 -21.61
CA ASN A 81 -8.09 11.49 -20.98
C ASN A 81 -7.20 11.91 -19.81
N GLY A 82 -7.10 13.21 -19.51
CA GLY A 82 -6.17 13.74 -18.52
C GLY A 82 -4.71 13.75 -18.99
N PRO A 83 -3.76 13.95 -18.05
CA PRO A 83 -2.32 13.96 -18.34
C PRO A 83 -1.86 12.64 -18.96
N SER A 84 -0.85 12.73 -19.82
CA SER A 84 -0.15 11.58 -20.37
C SER A 84 0.60 10.80 -19.28
N THR A 85 0.93 9.54 -19.56
CA THR A 85 1.78 8.72 -18.69
C THR A 85 3.12 9.40 -18.42
N ALA A 86 3.70 10.08 -19.41
CA ALA A 86 4.95 10.81 -19.24
C ALA A 86 4.85 11.95 -18.21
N GLU A 87 3.80 12.77 -18.29
CA GLU A 87 3.54 13.84 -17.32
C GLU A 87 3.30 13.29 -15.91
N ARG A 88 2.61 12.14 -15.80
CA ARG A 88 2.40 11.44 -14.52
C ARG A 88 3.70 10.92 -13.92
N MET A 89 4.59 10.36 -14.74
CA MET A 89 5.91 9.89 -14.26
C MET A 89 6.83 11.05 -13.86
N GLU A 90 6.73 12.19 -14.53
CA GLU A 90 7.47 13.39 -14.16
C GLU A 90 7.00 13.93 -12.79
N SER A 91 5.69 13.96 -12.54
CA SER A 91 5.16 14.27 -11.20
C SER A 91 5.56 13.22 -10.16
N TYR A 92 5.52 11.93 -10.51
CA TYR A 92 5.97 10.87 -9.62
C TYR A 92 7.42 11.10 -9.17
N ARG A 93 8.32 11.40 -10.13
CA ARG A 93 9.73 11.73 -9.86
C ARG A 93 9.88 12.92 -8.91
N ALA A 94 9.03 13.94 -9.04
CA ALA A 94 9.09 15.13 -8.21
C ALA A 94 8.70 14.87 -6.74
N TYR A 95 7.70 14.02 -6.50
CA TYR A 95 7.11 13.87 -5.15
C TYR A 95 7.53 12.59 -4.41
N ALA A 96 7.82 11.49 -5.13
CA ALA A 96 8.06 10.19 -4.49
C ALA A 96 9.24 10.20 -3.52
N SER A 97 10.31 10.90 -3.89
CA SER A 97 11.51 11.02 -3.06
C SER A 97 11.21 11.64 -1.69
N THR A 98 10.40 12.69 -1.64
CA THR A 98 10.08 13.40 -0.39
C THR A 98 9.41 12.48 0.62
N LEU A 99 8.39 11.72 0.18
CA LEU A 99 7.71 10.76 1.06
C LEU A 99 8.61 9.58 1.44
N ALA A 100 9.43 9.09 0.51
CA ALA A 100 10.44 8.07 0.80
C ALA A 100 11.39 8.53 1.93
N HIS A 101 11.94 9.75 1.83
CA HIS A 101 12.84 10.32 2.83
C HIS A 101 12.18 10.44 4.20
N GLN A 102 10.93 10.93 4.25
CA GLN A 102 10.19 11.07 5.50
C GLN A 102 9.95 9.71 6.18
N ALA A 103 9.43 8.72 5.43
CA ALA A 103 9.16 7.40 5.98
C ALA A 103 10.46 6.70 6.41
N ALA A 104 11.52 6.77 5.59
CA ALA A 104 12.81 6.19 5.92
C ALA A 104 13.43 6.83 7.17
N SER A 105 13.38 8.16 7.28
CA SER A 105 13.91 8.88 8.45
C SER A 105 13.19 8.48 9.73
N GLU A 106 11.85 8.37 9.68
CA GLU A 106 11.07 7.93 10.85
C GLU A 106 11.38 6.48 11.22
N ALA A 107 11.50 5.57 10.24
CA ALA A 107 11.82 4.17 10.51
C ALA A 107 13.22 4.00 11.14
N LEU A 108 14.21 4.73 10.63
CA LEU A 108 15.57 4.75 11.19
C LEU A 108 15.59 5.31 12.61
N ALA A 109 14.87 6.41 12.85
CA ALA A 109 14.74 7.00 14.18
C ALA A 109 14.03 6.06 15.17
N ASP A 110 12.94 5.40 14.76
CA ASP A 110 12.20 4.42 15.56
C ASP A 110 13.08 3.21 15.92
N ALA A 111 13.97 2.80 15.00
CA ALA A 111 14.93 1.72 15.23
C ALA A 111 16.18 2.14 16.02
N GLY A 112 16.42 3.44 16.22
CA GLY A 112 17.69 3.96 16.76
C GLY A 112 18.91 3.62 15.88
N VAL A 113 18.72 3.61 14.55
CA VAL A 113 19.75 3.26 13.57
C VAL A 113 20.15 4.49 12.77
N GLU A 114 21.46 4.75 12.68
CA GLU A 114 22.01 5.81 11.83
C GLU A 114 21.99 5.41 10.34
N PRO A 115 21.74 6.33 9.41
CA PRO A 115 21.71 6.02 7.97
C PRO A 115 22.95 5.28 7.45
N GLY A 116 24.14 5.62 7.95
CA GLY A 116 25.40 4.98 7.56
C GLY A 116 25.53 3.50 7.97
N GLN A 117 24.65 2.99 8.83
CA GLN A 117 24.61 1.58 9.23
C GLN A 117 23.76 0.72 8.27
N VAL A 118 22.99 1.34 7.36
CA VAL A 118 22.19 0.60 6.38
C VAL A 118 23.13 -0.09 5.40
N THR A 119 23.01 -1.42 5.31
CA THR A 119 23.81 -2.29 4.44
C THR A 119 23.09 -2.65 3.14
N GLN A 120 21.75 -2.67 3.18
CA GLN A 120 20.88 -3.01 2.06
C GLN A 120 19.69 -2.06 2.01
N LEU A 121 19.30 -1.66 0.81
CA LEU A 121 18.14 -0.82 0.54
C LEU A 121 17.18 -1.60 -0.38
N VAL A 122 15.97 -1.86 0.12
CA VAL A 122 14.87 -2.45 -0.64
C VAL A 122 13.83 -1.37 -0.91
N THR A 123 13.57 -1.05 -2.17
CA THR A 123 12.52 -0.09 -2.54
C THR A 123 11.32 -0.82 -3.14
N VAL A 124 10.12 -0.32 -2.89
CA VAL A 124 8.86 -0.88 -3.39
C VAL A 124 8.01 0.22 -3.98
N SER A 125 7.56 0.03 -5.22
CA SER A 125 6.49 0.87 -5.80
C SER A 125 5.84 0.19 -6.99
N CYS A 126 4.56 0.46 -7.22
CA CYS A 126 3.87 0.11 -8.45
C CYS A 126 3.24 1.31 -9.17
N SER A 127 3.30 2.51 -8.59
CA SER A 127 2.66 3.72 -9.12
C SER A 127 3.59 4.63 -9.94
N GLY A 128 4.86 4.29 -10.11
CA GLY A 128 5.71 5.02 -11.04
C GLY A 128 7.11 4.45 -11.23
N PHE A 129 7.74 4.89 -12.32
CA PHE A 129 9.10 4.49 -12.70
C PHE A 129 9.89 5.69 -13.20
N TYR A 130 11.11 5.82 -12.72
CA TYR A 130 12.13 6.69 -13.29
C TYR A 130 13.51 6.19 -12.90
N ALA A 131 14.52 6.49 -13.71
CA ALA A 131 15.89 6.10 -13.45
C ALA A 131 16.82 7.29 -13.69
N PRO A 132 17.73 7.64 -12.75
CA PRO A 132 17.92 7.03 -11.42
C PRO A 132 16.72 7.24 -10.48
N GLY A 133 16.32 6.20 -9.74
CA GLY A 133 15.10 6.19 -8.93
C GLY A 133 15.23 6.86 -7.55
N PHE A 134 14.17 6.77 -6.73
CA PHE A 134 14.19 7.30 -5.36
C PHE A 134 15.15 6.54 -4.44
N ASP A 135 15.61 5.35 -4.84
CA ASP A 135 16.69 4.62 -4.19
C ASP A 135 17.99 5.43 -4.16
N VAL A 136 18.36 6.07 -5.27
CA VAL A 136 19.56 6.94 -5.33
C VAL A 136 19.34 8.21 -4.51
N SER A 137 18.13 8.78 -4.58
CA SER A 137 17.76 9.94 -3.77
C SER A 137 17.89 9.65 -2.27
N LEU A 138 17.44 8.48 -1.81
CA LEU A 138 17.55 8.04 -0.42
C LEU A 138 19.00 7.97 0.04
N ILE A 139 19.88 7.34 -0.74
CA ILE A 139 21.32 7.18 -0.39
C ILE A 139 22.02 8.54 -0.26
N GLN A 140 21.65 9.50 -1.09
CA GLN A 140 22.28 10.82 -1.10
C GLN A 140 21.68 11.74 -0.02
N GLY A 141 20.37 11.71 0.20
CA GLY A 141 19.69 12.60 1.13
C GLY A 141 19.67 12.10 2.57
N LEU A 142 19.67 10.78 2.79
CA LEU A 142 20.04 10.16 4.05
C LEU A 142 21.43 9.60 3.80
N PRO A 143 22.52 10.22 4.29
CA PRO A 143 23.89 9.91 3.87
C PRO A 143 24.30 8.48 4.28
N MET A 144 23.81 7.49 3.54
CA MET A 144 24.09 6.06 3.66
C MET A 144 25.47 5.79 3.07
N ASP A 145 26.01 4.60 3.37
CA ASP A 145 27.24 4.17 2.71
C ASP A 145 27.02 4.03 1.18
N ALA A 146 27.97 4.53 0.39
CA ALA A 146 27.91 4.47 -1.07
C ALA A 146 27.94 3.02 -1.63
N GLN A 147 28.32 2.05 -0.81
CA GLN A 147 28.35 0.62 -1.13
C GLN A 147 27.06 -0.11 -0.75
N VAL A 148 26.02 0.59 -0.25
CA VAL A 148 24.75 -0.05 0.11
C VAL A 148 24.22 -0.88 -1.05
N GLY A 149 23.87 -2.14 -0.78
CA GLY A 149 23.23 -2.99 -1.78
C GLY A 149 21.82 -2.47 -2.08
N ARG A 150 21.35 -2.59 -3.33
CA ARG A 150 20.06 -2.01 -3.74
C ARG A 150 19.23 -3.04 -4.48
N THR A 151 17.97 -3.17 -4.08
CA THR A 151 16.98 -4.00 -4.80
C THR A 151 15.68 -3.22 -4.92
N HIS A 152 15.10 -3.21 -6.12
CA HIS A 152 13.78 -2.62 -6.36
C HIS A 152 12.76 -3.73 -6.63
N VAL A 153 11.69 -3.76 -5.84
CA VAL A 153 10.52 -4.62 -6.01
C VAL A 153 9.43 -3.78 -6.67
N GLY A 154 9.46 -3.78 -8.01
CA GLY A 154 8.59 -2.94 -8.83
C GLY A 154 7.33 -3.65 -9.31
N PHE A 155 6.25 -2.87 -9.50
CA PHE A 155 5.05 -3.26 -10.24
C PHE A 155 4.25 -4.48 -9.70
N MET A 156 4.38 -4.79 -8.41
CA MET A 156 3.67 -5.92 -7.79
C MET A 156 2.28 -5.57 -7.22
N GLY A 157 1.86 -4.30 -7.31
CA GLY A 157 0.57 -3.86 -6.76
C GLY A 157 0.53 -3.81 -5.23
N CYS A 158 -0.68 -3.92 -4.68
CA CYS A 158 -0.96 -3.64 -3.26
C CYS A 158 -0.27 -4.59 -2.25
N HIS A 159 0.19 -5.76 -2.67
CA HIS A 159 0.98 -6.66 -1.82
C HIS A 159 2.51 -6.43 -1.93
N GLY A 160 2.96 -5.39 -2.64
CA GLY A 160 4.37 -5.12 -2.90
C GLY A 160 5.24 -5.06 -1.64
N ALA A 161 4.72 -4.48 -0.55
CA ALA A 161 5.48 -4.37 0.70
C ALA A 161 5.78 -5.73 1.34
N LEU A 162 4.91 -6.73 1.17
CA LEU A 162 5.15 -8.09 1.66
C LEU A 162 6.23 -8.81 0.86
N ASN A 163 6.32 -8.51 -0.45
CA ASN A 163 7.41 -9.00 -1.29
C ASN A 163 8.73 -8.31 -0.96
N GLY A 164 8.70 -7.00 -0.71
CA GLY A 164 9.85 -6.28 -0.16
C GLY A 164 10.31 -6.88 1.17
N LEU A 165 9.37 -7.19 2.08
CA LEU A 165 9.68 -7.77 3.39
C LEU A 165 10.30 -9.16 3.25
N ARG A 166 9.83 -9.99 2.30
CA ARG A 166 10.47 -11.27 1.95
C ARG A 166 11.93 -11.08 1.54
N VAL A 167 12.21 -10.11 0.66
CA VAL A 167 13.59 -9.80 0.23
C VAL A 167 14.43 -9.34 1.43
N ALA A 168 13.90 -8.41 2.24
CA ALA A 168 14.60 -7.88 3.41
C ALA A 168 14.90 -8.97 4.44
N ARG A 169 13.95 -9.87 4.71
CA ARG A 169 14.15 -11.05 5.56
C ARG A 169 15.26 -11.93 5.03
N MET A 170 15.23 -12.28 3.74
CA MET A 170 16.26 -13.15 3.15
C MET A 170 17.66 -12.52 3.23
N MET A 171 17.78 -11.20 3.06
CA MET A 171 19.04 -10.48 3.25
C MET A 171 19.51 -10.53 4.71
N ALA A 172 18.61 -10.28 5.67
CA ALA A 172 18.93 -10.29 7.10
C ALA A 172 19.20 -11.70 7.66
N ASP A 173 18.58 -12.74 7.11
CA ASP A 173 18.84 -14.13 7.47
C ASP A 173 20.18 -14.62 6.88
N ALA A 174 20.58 -14.10 5.71
CA ALA A 174 21.83 -14.47 5.04
C ALA A 174 23.07 -13.84 5.68
N ASP A 175 22.94 -12.64 6.25
CA ASP A 175 24.00 -11.91 6.93
C ASP A 175 23.52 -11.42 8.31
N PRO A 176 23.99 -12.03 9.42
CA PRO A 176 23.63 -11.63 10.78
C PRO A 176 23.86 -10.15 11.11
N SER A 177 24.79 -9.50 10.42
CA SER A 177 25.13 -8.09 10.63
C SER A 177 24.31 -7.13 9.77
N ALA A 178 23.50 -7.65 8.84
CA ALA A 178 22.77 -6.82 7.90
C ALA A 178 21.76 -5.90 8.62
N CYS A 179 21.73 -4.66 8.16
CA CYS A 179 20.66 -3.71 8.41
C CYS A 179 20.03 -3.34 7.07
N VAL A 180 18.78 -3.75 6.88
CA VAL A 180 18.02 -3.56 5.65
C VAL A 180 16.99 -2.46 5.88
N LEU A 181 17.05 -1.41 5.08
CA LEU A 181 15.99 -0.41 5.01
C LEU A 181 15.06 -0.77 3.85
N LEU A 182 13.80 -1.07 4.16
CA LEU A 182 12.73 -1.24 3.18
C LEU A 182 11.93 0.05 3.09
N VAL A 183 11.71 0.60 1.89
CA VAL A 183 10.88 1.80 1.68
C VAL A 183 9.87 1.55 0.57
N ALA A 184 8.58 1.59 0.92
CA ALA A 184 7.46 1.53 -0.01
C ALA A 184 6.86 2.92 -0.22
N VAL A 185 6.72 3.35 -1.47
CA VAL A 185 6.13 4.65 -1.84
C VAL A 185 5.09 4.44 -2.92
N GLU A 186 3.91 5.03 -2.74
CA GLU A 186 2.87 5.01 -3.74
C GLU A 186 2.18 6.37 -3.89
N LEU A 187 2.06 6.82 -5.13
CA LEU A 187 1.39 8.05 -5.53
C LEU A 187 0.22 7.71 -6.47
N CYS A 188 -0.77 7.00 -5.94
CA CYS A 188 -1.87 6.47 -6.74
C CYS A 188 -2.79 7.58 -7.28
N SER A 189 -2.82 8.75 -6.65
CA SER A 189 -3.55 9.93 -7.11
C SER A 189 -3.09 10.39 -8.49
N LEU A 190 -1.85 10.08 -8.89
CA LEU A 190 -1.31 10.34 -10.21
C LEU A 190 -1.94 9.48 -11.32
N HIS A 191 -2.80 8.52 -10.99
CA HIS A 191 -3.45 7.63 -11.97
C HIS A 191 -4.97 7.79 -11.99
N TYR A 192 -5.47 8.98 -11.65
CA TYR A 192 -6.89 9.30 -11.73
C TYR A 192 -7.43 9.14 -13.17
N GLN A 193 -8.55 8.44 -13.30
CA GLN A 193 -9.15 8.06 -14.58
C GLN A 193 -10.34 8.95 -14.92
N TYR A 194 -10.39 9.45 -16.16
CA TYR A 194 -11.43 10.38 -16.62
C TYR A 194 -12.67 9.66 -17.17
N ASP A 195 -12.45 8.57 -17.90
CA ASP A 195 -13.55 7.84 -18.52
C ASP A 195 -14.38 7.11 -17.47
N TRP A 196 -15.67 6.98 -17.78
CA TRP A 196 -16.58 6.25 -16.93
C TRP A 196 -16.57 4.76 -17.26
N THR A 197 -16.11 3.95 -16.31
CA THR A 197 -16.49 2.53 -16.15
C THR A 197 -16.67 2.23 -14.67
N PRO A 198 -17.51 1.26 -14.27
CA PRO A 198 -17.69 0.92 -12.87
C PRO A 198 -16.37 0.66 -12.12
N GLN A 199 -15.42 -0.04 -12.75
CA GLN A 199 -14.12 -0.38 -12.20
C GLN A 199 -13.22 0.86 -12.00
N ARG A 200 -13.20 1.78 -12.97
CA ARG A 200 -12.43 3.04 -12.86
C ARG A 200 -12.99 3.95 -11.77
N ILE A 201 -14.32 4.02 -11.63
CA ILE A 201 -14.96 4.78 -10.53
C ILE A 201 -14.65 4.18 -9.16
N VAL A 202 -14.67 2.84 -9.03
CA VAL A 202 -14.23 2.16 -7.80
C VAL A 202 -12.78 2.53 -7.49
N SER A 203 -11.88 2.45 -8.46
CA SER A 203 -10.47 2.83 -8.30
C SER A 203 -10.30 4.28 -7.82
N ASN A 204 -10.92 5.24 -8.51
CA ASN A 204 -10.87 6.67 -8.16
C ASN A 204 -11.44 6.98 -6.76
N SER A 205 -12.34 6.14 -6.26
CA SER A 205 -12.96 6.29 -4.93
C SER A 205 -12.10 5.78 -3.77
N LEU A 206 -11.14 4.89 -4.06
CA LEU A 206 -10.36 4.16 -3.06
C LEU A 206 -8.95 4.69 -2.87
N PHE A 207 -8.25 4.94 -3.97
CA PHE A 207 -6.80 5.13 -3.94
C PHE A 207 -6.36 6.49 -3.39
N ALA A 208 -5.24 6.48 -2.68
CA ALA A 208 -4.59 7.62 -2.06
C ALA A 208 -3.07 7.51 -2.18
N ASP A 209 -2.36 8.52 -1.68
CA ASP A 209 -0.90 8.57 -1.69
C ASP A 209 -0.32 8.36 -0.28
N GLY A 210 0.84 7.72 -0.22
CA GLY A 210 1.55 7.53 1.03
C GLY A 210 2.86 6.75 0.86
N ALA A 211 3.64 6.71 1.94
CA ALA A 211 4.83 5.90 2.03
C ALA A 211 4.97 5.26 3.41
N ALA A 212 5.66 4.13 3.46
CA ALA A 212 6.02 3.48 4.71
C ALA A 212 7.37 2.79 4.57
N ALA A 213 8.10 2.70 5.67
CA ALA A 213 9.41 2.07 5.71
C ALA A 213 9.56 1.13 6.91
N LEU A 214 10.43 0.15 6.78
CA LEU A 214 10.83 -0.77 7.84
C LEU A 214 12.35 -0.81 7.94
N VAL A 215 12.87 -0.86 9.16
CA VAL A 215 14.25 -1.30 9.42
C VAL A 215 14.19 -2.76 9.83
N VAL A 216 14.79 -3.63 9.01
CA VAL A 216 14.88 -5.08 9.27
C VAL A 216 16.33 -5.45 9.53
N ARG A 217 16.64 -6.07 10.67
CA ARG A 217 18.02 -6.39 11.06
C ARG A 217 18.24 -7.88 11.20
N GLY A 218 19.48 -8.31 10.93
CA GLY A 218 19.95 -9.66 11.18
C GLY A 218 20.17 -9.95 12.66
N ALA A 219 20.57 -11.18 12.97
CA ALA A 219 20.64 -11.70 14.34
C ALA A 219 21.60 -10.94 15.29
N ASP A 220 22.61 -10.22 14.78
CA ASP A 220 23.57 -9.47 15.61
C ASP A 220 22.93 -8.25 16.28
N ALA A 221 21.76 -7.82 15.81
CA ALA A 221 20.99 -6.74 16.43
C ALA A 221 20.36 -7.12 17.78
N GLY A 222 20.36 -8.42 18.14
CA GLY A 222 19.76 -8.93 19.36
C GLY A 222 18.27 -9.30 19.21
N GLU A 223 17.60 -9.48 20.33
CA GLU A 223 16.20 -9.92 20.39
C GLU A 223 15.18 -8.77 20.40
N ASP A 224 15.66 -7.53 20.36
CA ASP A 224 14.79 -6.36 20.27
C ASP A 224 14.14 -6.31 18.88
N GLY A 225 12.81 -6.20 18.83
CA GLY A 225 12.04 -6.07 17.59
C GLY A 225 11.03 -7.19 17.34
N LEU A 226 10.32 -7.07 16.22
CA LEU A 226 9.26 -8.00 15.80
C LEU A 226 9.85 -9.04 14.83
N ALA A 227 9.99 -10.29 15.27
CA ALA A 227 10.58 -11.35 14.45
C ALA A 227 9.80 -11.56 13.13
N VAL A 228 10.50 -11.69 12.00
CA VAL A 228 9.90 -12.05 10.71
C VAL A 228 10.02 -13.56 10.52
N ARG A 229 9.01 -14.30 11.00
CA ARG A 229 9.07 -15.75 11.14
C ARG A 229 9.04 -16.48 9.80
N ASP A 230 8.13 -16.07 8.92
CA ASP A 230 7.91 -16.74 7.64
C ASP A 230 7.18 -15.85 6.62
N ASN A 231 7.25 -16.24 5.35
CA ASN A 231 6.50 -15.62 4.26
C ASN A 231 5.77 -16.69 3.45
N TRP A 232 4.63 -16.33 2.90
CA TRP A 232 3.84 -17.21 2.05
C TRP A 232 3.36 -16.47 0.80
N SER A 233 3.26 -17.18 -0.31
CA SER A 233 2.82 -16.66 -1.61
C SER A 233 1.97 -17.72 -2.30
N HIS A 234 0.88 -17.29 -2.92
CA HIS A 234 0.01 -18.14 -3.72
C HIS A 234 -0.68 -17.33 -4.79
N VAL A 235 -0.76 -17.89 -6.00
CA VAL A 235 -1.53 -17.30 -7.11
C VAL A 235 -2.78 -18.16 -7.29
N ALA A 236 -3.95 -17.54 -7.19
CA ALA A 236 -5.20 -18.26 -7.36
C ALA A 236 -5.30 -18.81 -8.80
N PRO A 237 -5.81 -20.04 -9.00
CA PRO A 237 -5.94 -20.61 -10.34
C PRO A 237 -6.90 -19.77 -11.20
N ASP A 238 -6.62 -19.72 -12.51
CA ASP A 238 -7.47 -19.08 -13.53
C ASP A 238 -7.90 -17.63 -13.22
N SER A 239 -7.03 -16.87 -12.55
CA SER A 239 -7.40 -15.55 -12.01
C SER A 239 -6.64 -14.37 -12.63
N ALA A 240 -5.90 -14.58 -13.74
CA ALA A 240 -4.99 -13.57 -14.33
C ALA A 240 -5.65 -12.21 -14.57
N ASP A 241 -6.91 -12.21 -15.00
CA ASP A 241 -7.70 -11.01 -15.30
C ASP A 241 -8.54 -10.50 -14.11
N ALA A 242 -8.46 -11.17 -12.95
CA ALA A 242 -9.25 -10.80 -11.78
C ALA A 242 -8.81 -9.46 -11.18
N MET A 243 -7.52 -9.16 -11.27
CA MET A 243 -6.95 -7.87 -10.94
C MET A 243 -5.75 -7.62 -11.85
N THR A 244 -5.75 -6.50 -12.56
CA THR A 244 -4.67 -6.15 -13.48
C THR A 244 -4.15 -4.76 -13.19
N TRP A 245 -2.90 -4.51 -13.58
CA TRP A 245 -2.28 -3.18 -13.53
C TRP A 245 -1.45 -3.00 -14.79
N ASN A 246 -2.00 -2.23 -15.73
CA ASN A 246 -1.45 -2.10 -17.08
C ASN A 246 -0.96 -0.67 -17.31
N ILE A 247 0.12 -0.50 -18.08
CA ILE A 247 0.61 0.83 -18.47
C ILE A 247 -0.13 1.25 -19.74
N GLY A 248 -0.90 2.32 -19.67
CA GLY A 248 -1.55 2.97 -20.81
C GLY A 248 -0.81 4.25 -21.24
N ASP A 249 -1.40 4.98 -22.18
CA ASP A 249 -0.86 6.27 -22.66
C ASP A 249 -1.18 7.45 -21.74
N HIS A 250 -2.19 7.31 -20.86
CA HIS A 250 -2.71 8.35 -19.97
C HIS A 250 -2.73 7.91 -18.50
N GLY A 251 -1.71 7.17 -18.08
CA GLY A 251 -1.54 6.64 -16.74
C GLY A 251 -1.56 5.12 -16.70
N PHE A 252 -1.53 4.58 -15.48
CA PHE A 252 -1.63 3.16 -15.22
C PHE A 252 -3.09 2.81 -14.95
N GLU A 253 -3.54 1.72 -15.56
CA GLU A 253 -4.94 1.32 -15.60
C GLU A 253 -5.14 0.06 -14.77
N MET A 254 -5.92 0.20 -13.69
CA MET A 254 -6.36 -0.95 -12.90
C MET A 254 -7.66 -1.51 -13.45
N THR A 255 -7.74 -2.83 -13.53
CA THR A 255 -9.02 -3.53 -13.60
C THR A 255 -9.20 -4.36 -12.33
N LEU A 256 -10.46 -4.45 -11.89
CA LEU A 256 -10.83 -5.24 -10.72
C LEU A 256 -12.13 -5.98 -11.03
N SER A 257 -12.02 -7.30 -11.11
CA SER A 257 -13.15 -8.19 -11.31
C SER A 257 -14.03 -8.21 -10.05
N PRO A 258 -15.37 -8.22 -10.21
CA PRO A 258 -16.28 -8.45 -9.08
C PRO A 258 -16.12 -9.85 -8.45
N GLU A 259 -15.39 -10.78 -9.09
CA GLU A 259 -15.14 -12.14 -8.61
C GLU A 259 -14.01 -12.24 -7.58
N VAL A 260 -13.23 -11.19 -7.37
CA VAL A 260 -12.11 -11.20 -6.41
C VAL A 260 -12.51 -11.70 -5.01
N PRO A 261 -13.63 -11.25 -4.40
CA PRO A 261 -14.08 -11.82 -3.13
C PRO A 261 -14.30 -13.33 -3.15
N THR A 262 -14.84 -13.87 -4.25
CA THR A 262 -15.08 -15.31 -4.43
C THR A 262 -13.78 -16.08 -4.56
N LEU A 263 -12.81 -15.55 -5.30
CA LEU A 263 -11.47 -16.16 -5.43
C LEU A 263 -10.75 -16.20 -4.08
N ILE A 264 -10.87 -15.15 -3.26
CA ILE A 264 -10.35 -15.14 -1.88
C ILE A 264 -11.00 -16.26 -1.07
N ASP A 265 -12.33 -16.37 -1.12
CA ASP A 265 -13.09 -17.36 -0.36
C ASP A 265 -12.71 -18.81 -0.70
N GLN A 266 -12.50 -19.09 -1.98
CA GLN A 266 -12.13 -20.42 -2.46
C GLN A 266 -10.68 -20.80 -2.15
N THR A 267 -9.78 -19.82 -2.08
CA THR A 267 -8.33 -20.07 -2.01
C THR A 267 -7.80 -20.01 -0.59
N LEU A 268 -8.23 -19.01 0.18
CA LEU A 268 -7.56 -18.60 1.41
C LEU A 268 -7.69 -19.59 2.59
N PRO A 269 -8.85 -20.22 2.89
CA PRO A 269 -9.02 -21.01 4.11
C PRO A 269 -8.03 -22.18 4.24
N ALA A 270 -8.03 -23.08 3.25
CA ALA A 270 -7.21 -24.29 3.30
C ALA A 270 -5.71 -23.96 3.27
N CYS A 271 -5.33 -22.96 2.48
CA CYS A 271 -3.96 -22.50 2.38
C CYS A 271 -3.47 -21.88 3.69
N MET A 272 -4.28 -21.03 4.31
CA MET A 272 -3.95 -20.34 5.56
C MET A 272 -3.85 -21.33 6.72
N GLU A 273 -4.79 -22.28 6.84
CA GLU A 273 -4.75 -23.32 7.86
C GLU A 273 -3.48 -24.18 7.73
N GLN A 274 -3.14 -24.61 6.51
CA GLN A 274 -1.93 -25.39 6.26
C GLN A 274 -0.65 -24.60 6.59
N TRP A 275 -0.59 -23.31 6.24
CA TRP A 275 0.58 -22.48 6.49
C TRP A 275 0.76 -22.18 7.98
N LEU A 276 -0.30 -21.78 8.69
CA LEU A 276 -0.27 -21.53 10.14
C LEU A 276 0.07 -22.80 10.93
N GLY A 277 -0.39 -23.97 10.50
CA GLY A 277 -0.07 -25.25 11.13
C GLY A 277 1.41 -25.59 11.15
N ARG A 278 2.25 -25.00 10.26
CA ARG A 278 3.71 -25.15 10.29
C ARG A 278 4.37 -24.43 11.47
N HIS A 279 3.63 -23.51 12.10
CA HIS A 279 4.07 -22.65 13.19
C HIS A 279 3.30 -22.91 14.48
N ASP A 280 2.59 -24.04 14.57
CA ASP A 280 1.71 -24.40 15.70
C ASP A 280 0.63 -23.33 15.99
N LEU A 281 0.18 -22.64 14.95
CA LEU A 281 -0.87 -21.61 15.02
C LEU A 281 -2.13 -22.07 14.30
N THR A 282 -3.26 -21.49 14.71
CA THR A 282 -4.55 -21.54 14.02
C THR A 282 -5.05 -20.12 13.82
N VAL A 283 -6.11 -19.95 13.03
CA VAL A 283 -6.69 -18.62 12.81
C VAL A 283 -7.10 -17.95 14.12
N GLU A 284 -7.59 -18.74 15.09
CA GLU A 284 -8.02 -18.30 16.41
C GLU A 284 -6.87 -17.93 17.35
N THR A 285 -5.67 -18.50 17.16
CA THR A 285 -4.51 -18.22 18.02
C THR A 285 -3.61 -17.11 17.48
N VAL A 286 -3.81 -16.68 16.23
CA VAL A 286 -3.21 -15.45 15.70
C VAL A 286 -3.76 -14.25 16.46
N ARG A 287 -2.86 -13.47 17.08
CA ARG A 287 -3.21 -12.30 17.88
C ARG A 287 -3.70 -11.15 17.01
N ASN A 288 -3.00 -10.89 15.92
CA ASN A 288 -3.19 -9.70 15.10
C ASN A 288 -3.34 -10.07 13.61
N TRP A 289 -4.31 -9.45 12.94
CA TRP A 289 -4.55 -9.62 11.51
C TRP A 289 -4.35 -8.29 10.78
N ALA A 290 -3.14 -8.08 10.24
CA ALA A 290 -2.82 -6.94 9.41
C ALA A 290 -3.23 -7.20 7.95
N VAL A 291 -4.54 -7.21 7.67
CA VAL A 291 -5.07 -7.40 6.32
C VAL A 291 -5.02 -6.08 5.55
N HIS A 292 -4.42 -6.09 4.37
CA HIS A 292 -4.37 -4.94 3.46
C HIS A 292 -5.81 -4.51 3.10
N PRO A 293 -6.19 -3.26 3.38
CA PRO A 293 -7.53 -2.80 3.10
C PRO A 293 -7.65 -2.30 1.64
N GLY A 294 -7.70 -3.24 0.71
CA GLY A 294 -7.87 -2.92 -0.73
C GLY A 294 -9.21 -2.23 -1.04
N GLY A 295 -10.18 -2.42 -0.15
CA GLY A 295 -11.52 -1.85 -0.15
C GLY A 295 -12.40 -2.60 0.87
N PRO A 296 -13.61 -2.10 1.17
CA PRO A 296 -14.46 -2.69 2.21
C PRO A 296 -14.84 -4.15 1.90
N LYS A 297 -15.09 -4.47 0.63
CA LYS A 297 -15.42 -5.83 0.17
C LYS A 297 -14.28 -6.84 0.36
N ILE A 298 -13.02 -6.41 0.28
CA ILE A 298 -11.87 -7.29 0.53
C ILE A 298 -11.80 -7.65 2.01
N LEU A 299 -12.01 -6.66 2.89
CA LEU A 299 -12.04 -6.88 4.33
C LEU A 299 -13.20 -7.79 4.73
N GLU A 300 -14.40 -7.55 4.18
CA GLU A 300 -15.57 -8.41 4.39
C GLU A 300 -15.35 -9.85 3.92
N ALA A 301 -14.72 -10.04 2.75
CA ALA A 301 -14.37 -11.36 2.26
C ALA A 301 -13.41 -12.06 3.22
N CYS A 302 -12.29 -11.43 3.59
CA CYS A 302 -11.34 -12.01 4.54
C CYS A 302 -11.98 -12.34 5.90
N GLU A 303 -12.80 -11.42 6.44
CA GLU A 303 -13.49 -11.61 7.72
C GLU A 303 -14.42 -12.82 7.68
N SER A 304 -15.23 -12.96 6.64
CA SER A 304 -16.15 -14.08 6.46
C SER A 304 -15.41 -15.40 6.21
N THR A 305 -14.49 -15.40 5.26
CA THR A 305 -13.76 -16.59 4.78
C THR A 305 -12.89 -17.20 5.89
N LEU A 306 -12.19 -16.36 6.66
CA LEU A 306 -11.37 -16.81 7.79
C LEU A 306 -12.17 -16.88 9.10
N LYS A 307 -13.46 -16.51 9.10
CA LYS A 307 -14.33 -16.47 10.29
C LYS A 307 -13.73 -15.65 11.43
N LEU A 308 -13.11 -14.52 11.07
CA LEU A 308 -12.50 -13.62 12.04
C LEU A 308 -13.59 -12.92 12.85
N PRO A 309 -13.36 -12.64 14.15
CA PRO A 309 -14.27 -11.80 14.90
C PRO A 309 -14.28 -10.37 14.31
N PRO A 310 -15.40 -9.62 14.42
CA PRO A 310 -15.50 -8.27 13.84
C PRO A 310 -14.43 -7.28 14.29
N SER A 311 -13.88 -7.47 15.49
CA SER A 311 -12.79 -6.65 16.02
C SER A 311 -11.43 -6.93 15.38
N ALA A 312 -11.21 -8.09 14.75
CA ALA A 312 -9.91 -8.48 14.22
C ALA A 312 -9.42 -7.54 13.10
N LEU A 313 -10.34 -7.01 12.29
CA LEU A 313 -10.02 -6.11 11.17
C LEU A 313 -10.29 -4.64 11.50
N ALA A 314 -10.49 -4.29 12.78
CA ALA A 314 -10.78 -2.91 13.18
C ALA A 314 -9.65 -1.94 12.78
N ALA A 315 -8.38 -2.35 12.92
CA ALA A 315 -7.23 -1.56 12.49
C ALA A 315 -7.22 -1.36 10.96
N SER A 316 -7.44 -2.41 10.17
CA SER A 316 -7.53 -2.32 8.71
C SER A 316 -8.64 -1.38 8.25
N ARG A 317 -9.83 -1.46 8.86
CA ARG A 317 -10.97 -0.56 8.58
C ARG A 317 -10.66 0.88 8.98
N ALA A 318 -10.01 1.09 10.13
CA ALA A 318 -9.61 2.42 10.58
C ALA A 318 -8.55 3.05 9.66
N THR A 319 -7.56 2.27 9.19
CA THR A 319 -6.56 2.71 8.22
C THR A 319 -7.23 3.09 6.90
N LEU A 320 -8.12 2.24 6.37
CA LEU A 320 -8.90 2.56 5.15
C LEU A 320 -9.68 3.86 5.32
N SER A 321 -10.38 4.00 6.46
CA SER A 321 -11.20 5.16 6.75
C SER A 321 -10.39 6.46 6.77
N LYS A 322 -9.24 6.47 7.46
CA LYS A 322 -8.43 7.68 7.64
C LYS A 322 -7.60 8.06 6.41
N TYR A 323 -7.10 7.06 5.67
CA TYR A 323 -6.04 7.29 4.67
C TYR A 323 -6.42 6.82 3.27
N GLY A 324 -7.48 6.02 3.11
CA GLY A 324 -7.78 5.33 1.86
C GLY A 324 -6.83 4.16 1.59
N ASN A 325 -6.87 3.66 0.35
CA ASN A 325 -5.97 2.62 -0.13
C ASN A 325 -4.71 3.27 -0.72
N MET A 326 -3.58 3.23 -0.03
CA MET A 326 -2.29 3.74 -0.51
C MET A 326 -1.49 2.67 -1.25
N SER A 327 -2.12 1.59 -1.74
CA SER A 327 -1.44 0.42 -2.31
C SER A 327 -0.45 -0.22 -1.31
N SER A 328 0.78 -0.54 -1.73
CA SER A 328 1.77 -1.32 -0.98
C SER A 328 2.08 -0.86 0.47
N PRO A 329 2.28 0.43 0.80
CA PRO A 329 2.54 0.88 2.17
C PRO A 329 1.36 0.66 3.13
N THR A 330 0.12 0.52 2.63
CA THR A 330 -1.08 0.51 3.47
C THR A 330 -1.05 -0.58 4.54
N VAL A 331 -0.52 -1.77 4.23
CA VAL A 331 -0.41 -2.87 5.20
C VAL A 331 0.53 -2.54 6.37
N LEU A 332 1.53 -1.68 6.15
CA LEU A 332 2.46 -1.24 7.19
C LEU A 332 1.83 -0.21 8.13
N PHE A 333 0.92 0.63 7.63
CA PHE A 333 0.08 1.48 8.49
C PHE A 333 -0.81 0.63 9.40
N VAL A 334 -1.41 -0.45 8.86
CA VAL A 334 -2.21 -1.38 9.67
C VAL A 334 -1.35 -2.07 10.73
N LEU A 335 -0.16 -2.54 10.37
CA LEU A 335 0.77 -3.15 11.32
C LEU A 335 1.11 -2.19 12.46
N ARG A 336 1.45 -0.92 12.15
CA ARG A 336 1.75 0.08 13.18
C ARG A 336 0.58 0.30 14.14
N GLU A 337 -0.64 0.39 13.63
CA GLU A 337 -1.84 0.56 14.45
C GLU A 337 -2.08 -0.65 15.36
N LEU A 338 -1.92 -1.87 14.85
CA LEU A 338 -2.08 -3.11 15.63
C LEU A 338 -1.04 -3.22 16.74
N LEU A 339 0.23 -2.91 16.45
CA LEU A 339 1.29 -2.95 17.47
C LEU A 339 1.04 -1.93 18.58
N ARG A 340 0.46 -0.76 18.27
CA ARG A 340 0.10 0.26 19.27
C ARG A 340 -1.14 -0.12 20.09
N SER A 341 -2.15 -0.70 19.47
CA SER A 341 -3.44 -0.98 20.11
C SER A 341 -3.47 -2.31 20.86
N ASN A 342 -2.93 -3.37 20.24
CA ASN A 342 -3.00 -4.74 20.75
C ASN A 342 -1.67 -5.23 21.30
N GLY A 343 -0.57 -4.53 21.06
CA GLY A 343 0.79 -4.96 21.41
C GLY A 343 1.33 -6.06 20.47
N PRO A 344 2.57 -6.51 20.73
CA PRO A 344 3.23 -7.53 19.94
C PRO A 344 2.63 -8.93 20.16
N GLY A 345 2.90 -9.83 19.22
CA GLY A 345 2.51 -11.23 19.22
C GLY A 345 2.33 -11.76 17.80
N PRO A 346 1.97 -13.05 17.63
CA PRO A 346 1.78 -13.65 16.31
C PRO A 346 0.81 -12.82 15.46
N THR A 347 1.34 -12.24 14.41
CA THR A 347 0.67 -11.29 13.54
C THR A 347 0.76 -11.79 12.11
N VAL A 348 -0.39 -12.01 11.48
CA VAL A 348 -0.44 -12.31 10.05
C VAL A 348 -0.65 -11.01 9.30
N MET A 349 0.30 -10.66 8.44
CA MET A 349 0.15 -9.63 7.43
C MET A 349 -0.31 -10.28 6.14
N LEU A 350 -1.37 -9.77 5.51
CA LEU A 350 -1.99 -10.38 4.32
C LEU A 350 -2.30 -9.32 3.27
N GLY A 351 -1.90 -9.57 2.02
CA GLY A 351 -2.10 -8.66 0.90
C GLY A 351 -2.54 -9.38 -0.37
N PHE A 352 -3.24 -8.63 -1.23
CA PHE A 352 -3.75 -9.09 -2.51
C PHE A 352 -3.28 -8.16 -3.62
N GLY A 353 -3.05 -8.67 -4.82
CA GLY A 353 -2.53 -7.89 -5.94
C GLY A 353 -2.82 -8.56 -7.28
N PRO A 354 -2.30 -8.00 -8.39
CA PRO A 354 -2.55 -8.53 -9.73
C PRO A 354 -2.22 -10.01 -9.83
N GLY A 355 -3.13 -10.82 -10.37
CA GLY A 355 -2.88 -12.26 -10.47
C GLY A 355 -4.10 -13.16 -10.45
N LEU A 356 -5.05 -13.12 -9.53
CA LEU A 356 -5.02 -12.62 -8.16
C LEU A 356 -3.92 -13.33 -7.36
N ALA A 357 -2.87 -12.58 -7.03
CA ALA A 357 -1.81 -13.05 -6.16
C ALA A 357 -2.13 -12.70 -4.69
N ILE A 358 -1.83 -13.63 -3.80
CA ILE A 358 -2.02 -13.54 -2.35
C ILE A 358 -0.66 -13.69 -1.69
N GLU A 359 -0.28 -12.72 -0.89
CA GLU A 359 1.00 -12.69 -0.19
C GLU A 359 0.74 -12.54 1.29
N ALA A 360 1.51 -13.28 2.10
CA ALA A 360 1.44 -13.17 3.55
C ALA A 360 2.82 -13.18 4.20
N ALA A 361 2.90 -12.58 5.39
CA ALA A 361 4.04 -12.66 6.28
C ALA A 361 3.56 -12.95 7.70
N LEU A 362 4.24 -13.86 8.39
CA LEU A 362 4.03 -14.12 9.81
C LEU A 362 5.11 -13.38 10.58
N VAL A 363 4.71 -12.45 11.43
CA VAL A 363 5.61 -11.67 12.28
C VAL A 363 5.23 -11.76 13.75
N GLY A 364 6.17 -11.45 14.64
CA GLY A 364 5.99 -11.30 16.08
C GLY A 364 6.28 -12.51 16.91
#